data_AF-A0A7S4R9E3-F1
#
_entry.id   AF-A0A7S4R9E3-F1
#
_cell.length_a   1.000
_cell.length_b   1.000
_cell.length_c   1.000
_cell.angle_alpha   90.00
_cell.angle_beta   90.00
_cell.angle_gamma   90.00
#
_symmetry.space_group_name_H-M   'P 1'
#
loop_
_entity.id
_entity.type
_entity.pdbx_description
1 polymer ?
#
loop_
_entity_poly.entity_id
_entity_poly.type
_entity_poly.pdbx_seq_one_letter_code
_entity_poly.pdbx_strand_id
1 'polypeptide(L)'
;QQQQQQQQPAMQPPAYTLQQSQPGQKFDPATELVLDQWVQAKRDKDFVTADTIRSDLRARGIEPDIVRPPGHDAVIDTDVEQKLDMWVKAKRDKNFGIADSIRAELRAIGVDPDTVRPPGFDNGLSPQGAGQDLTLDEGTEQLLDRWVAAKRNRDFVQADNIRSELRAKGVDPDTVRPPGFDAVIDATAEQELDRWVQAKRDKDFATADAIRAELRQRGIEPDILRPPGYEAQQTNADIENQLDMWVQAKRNKDFAAADAIRSELRAQGIDPDTVRPPARDPPVLQAAPRAVVPLQRATFYAPVAPATKLVRTDLYSAAAPSLPAARGLGAVQQVRPALAGVQPARQVAGAVQRGVAAAVRPAMRILSTPAPGARPPIQYRTTPPLSTPASRLAPLRAPPSAQQREIERQLDRWVEAKRAKDFVTADEIRSRLRKIGVEPDTARPAHPAGAAGVGGYGAVAAVGTVEPMAKRQRLDASQGTVYLK
;
A
#
# COMPACT_ATOMS: atom_id res chain seq x y z
N GLN A 1 84.73 -17.88 8.90
CA GLN A 1 84.14 -16.82 8.04
C GLN A 1 83.07 -17.48 7.16
N GLN A 2 81.94 -18.02 7.62
CA GLN A 2 80.96 -17.60 8.63
C GLN A 2 80.48 -16.15 8.48
N GLN A 3 79.18 -16.06 8.16
CA GLN A 3 78.23 -14.96 8.39
C GLN A 3 78.42 -13.68 7.59
N GLN A 4 77.79 -13.64 6.41
CA GLN A 4 77.18 -12.42 5.86
C GLN A 4 76.14 -12.79 4.79
N GLN A 5 75.11 -13.57 5.18
CA GLN A 5 73.88 -13.62 4.41
C GLN A 5 73.04 -12.41 4.81
N GLN A 6 72.83 -11.55 3.80
CA GLN A 6 72.12 -10.30 3.85
C GLN A 6 70.68 -10.53 4.33
N GLN A 7 70.36 -9.94 5.47
CA GLN A 7 68.99 -9.68 5.91
C GLN A 7 68.43 -8.61 4.97
N GLN A 8 67.62 -9.02 4.00
CA GLN A 8 66.71 -8.07 3.34
C GLN A 8 65.54 -7.85 4.31
N PRO A 9 65.24 -6.60 4.70
CA PRO A 9 64.05 -6.32 5.49
C PRO A 9 62.83 -6.62 4.64
N ALA A 10 62.00 -7.56 5.08
CA ALA A 10 60.67 -7.74 4.56
C ALA A 10 59.89 -6.43 4.77
N MET A 11 59.78 -5.61 3.71
CA MET A 11 58.81 -4.52 3.67
C MET A 11 57.43 -5.14 3.79
N GLN A 12 56.90 -5.15 5.01
CA GLN A 12 55.48 -5.37 5.23
C GLN A 12 54.74 -4.28 4.44
N PRO A 13 53.82 -4.63 3.53
CA PRO A 13 52.96 -3.62 2.94
C PRO A 13 52.24 -2.90 4.09
N PRO A 14 52.12 -1.56 4.06
CA PRO A 14 51.40 -0.84 5.09
C PRO A 14 50.00 -1.45 5.19
N ALA A 15 49.62 -1.84 6.40
CA ALA A 15 48.27 -2.29 6.67
C ALA A 15 47.34 -1.10 6.43
N TYR A 16 46.82 -0.97 5.21
CA TYR A 16 45.74 -0.05 4.91
C TYR A 16 44.53 -0.56 5.67
N THR A 17 44.23 0.09 6.79
CA THR A 17 42.96 -0.04 7.47
C THR A 17 41.88 0.25 6.44
N LEU A 18 41.15 -0.78 6.01
CA LEU A 18 39.96 -0.67 5.16
C LEU A 18 38.93 0.16 5.93
N GLN A 19 39.01 1.47 5.76
CA GLN A 19 38.03 2.40 6.28
C GLN A 19 36.78 2.19 5.44
N GLN A 20 35.84 1.40 5.99
CA GLN A 20 34.60 1.03 5.33
C GLN A 20 33.88 2.30 4.89
N SER A 21 33.81 2.53 3.58
CA SER A 21 33.18 3.71 2.98
C SER A 21 31.69 3.68 3.32
N GLN A 22 31.26 4.51 4.26
CA GLN A 22 29.83 4.68 4.55
C GLN A 22 29.24 5.78 3.67
N PRO A 23 28.00 5.62 3.18
CA PRO A 23 27.32 6.67 2.45
C PRO A 23 27.17 7.92 3.35
N GLY A 24 27.57 9.09 2.85
CA GLY A 24 27.53 10.36 3.60
C GLY A 24 28.79 10.72 4.39
N GLN A 25 29.86 9.92 4.30
CA GLN A 25 31.16 10.28 4.88
C GLN A 25 31.79 11.44 4.09
N LYS A 26 32.21 12.50 4.78
CA LYS A 26 32.96 13.62 4.17
C LYS A 26 34.43 13.23 4.06
N PHE A 27 35.00 13.33 2.86
CA PHE A 27 36.42 13.10 2.61
C PHE A 27 37.20 14.41 2.71
N ASP A 28 38.53 14.33 2.64
CA ASP A 28 39.36 15.53 2.55
C ASP A 28 39.08 16.28 1.23
N PRO A 29 39.31 17.61 1.17
CA PRO A 29 38.95 18.42 0.00
C PRO A 29 39.60 17.97 -1.32
N ALA A 30 40.80 17.36 -1.26
CA ALA A 30 41.47 16.88 -2.47
C ALA A 30 40.82 15.60 -3.01
N THR A 31 40.41 14.69 -2.13
CA THR A 31 39.65 13.49 -2.48
C THR A 31 38.26 13.82 -3.02
N GLU A 32 37.56 14.78 -2.41
CA GLU A 32 36.25 15.26 -2.92
C GLU A 32 36.38 15.81 -4.35
N LEU A 33 37.46 16.56 -4.66
CA LEU A 33 37.70 17.08 -6.01
C LEU A 33 37.91 15.95 -7.04
N VAL A 34 38.58 14.86 -6.66
CA VAL A 34 38.77 13.69 -7.52
C VAL A 34 37.45 12.91 -7.72
N LEU A 35 36.62 12.83 -6.67
CA LEU A 35 35.26 12.27 -6.78
C LEU A 35 34.39 13.11 -7.72
N ASP A 36 34.48 14.44 -7.67
CA ASP A 36 33.75 15.34 -8.57
C ASP A 36 34.24 15.22 -10.02
N GLN A 37 35.55 15.12 -10.25
CA GLN A 37 36.12 14.85 -11.59
C GLN A 37 35.62 13.53 -12.17
N TRP A 38 35.49 12.50 -11.33
CA TRP A 38 34.92 11.21 -11.74
C TRP A 38 33.45 11.32 -12.15
N VAL A 39 32.63 12.03 -11.37
CA VAL A 39 31.21 12.29 -11.72
C VAL A 39 31.12 13.07 -13.03
N GLN A 40 31.96 14.09 -13.20
CA GLN A 40 31.98 14.91 -14.41
C GLN A 40 32.36 14.10 -15.65
N ALA A 41 33.42 13.28 -15.58
CA ALA A 41 33.80 12.37 -16.67
C ALA A 41 32.68 11.39 -17.04
N LYS A 42 31.91 10.89 -16.06
CA LYS A 42 30.73 10.05 -16.33
C LYS A 42 29.60 10.83 -17.01
N ARG A 43 29.35 12.08 -16.62
CA ARG A 43 28.36 12.96 -17.26
C ARG A 43 28.73 13.27 -18.72
N ASP A 44 30.01 13.54 -18.97
CA ASP A 44 30.55 13.82 -20.30
C ASP A 44 30.70 12.55 -21.18
N LYS A 45 30.36 11.38 -20.63
CA LYS A 45 30.49 10.06 -21.25
C LYS A 45 31.95 9.70 -21.60
N ASP A 46 32.92 10.33 -20.95
CA ASP A 46 34.33 9.94 -21.01
C ASP A 46 34.60 8.81 -20.00
N PHE A 47 34.16 7.61 -20.37
CA PHE A 47 34.27 6.44 -19.51
C PHE A 47 35.71 6.00 -19.26
N VAL A 48 36.64 6.32 -20.17
CA VAL A 48 38.06 5.96 -20.01
C VAL A 48 38.70 6.78 -18.90
N THR A 49 38.46 8.10 -18.92
CA THR A 49 38.89 8.99 -17.83
C THR A 49 38.21 8.62 -16.52
N ALA A 50 36.90 8.34 -16.54
CA ALA A 50 36.16 7.91 -15.35
C ALA A 50 36.70 6.61 -14.76
N ASP A 51 37.03 5.60 -15.58
CA ASP A 51 37.58 4.33 -15.10
C ASP A 51 39.00 4.49 -14.53
N THR A 52 39.80 5.38 -15.11
CA THR A 52 41.13 5.73 -14.59
C THR A 52 41.01 6.35 -13.19
N ILE A 53 40.11 7.32 -13.02
CA ILE A 53 39.88 7.96 -11.72
C ILE A 53 39.28 6.97 -10.72
N ARG A 54 38.36 6.10 -11.15
CA ARG A 54 37.78 5.04 -10.30
C ARG A 54 38.86 4.10 -9.78
N SER A 55 39.83 3.73 -10.62
CA SER A 55 40.95 2.88 -10.21
C SER A 55 41.85 3.57 -9.18
N ASP A 56 42.13 4.87 -9.34
CA ASP A 56 42.92 5.64 -8.36
C ASP A 56 42.20 5.77 -7.01
N LEU A 57 40.89 6.04 -7.02
CA LEU A 57 40.08 6.10 -5.80
C LEU A 57 40.01 4.74 -5.08
N ARG A 58 39.87 3.63 -5.83
CA ARG A 58 39.92 2.27 -5.25
C ARG A 58 41.29 1.93 -4.69
N ALA A 59 42.38 2.40 -5.29
CA ALA A 59 43.73 2.24 -4.75
C ALA A 59 43.90 2.97 -3.41
N ARG A 60 43.12 4.03 -3.16
CA ARG A 60 43.03 4.75 -1.88
C ARG A 60 42.01 4.14 -0.90
N GLY A 61 41.36 3.03 -1.26
CA GLY A 61 40.36 2.35 -0.44
C GLY A 61 38.98 3.01 -0.45
N ILE A 62 38.69 3.88 -1.42
CA ILE A 62 37.43 4.59 -1.57
C ILE A 62 36.67 3.97 -2.73
N GLU A 63 35.48 3.44 -2.49
CA GLU A 63 34.62 2.91 -3.55
C GLU A 63 33.69 4.03 -4.07
N PRO A 64 33.95 4.62 -5.27
CA PRO A 64 33.24 5.82 -5.71
C PRO A 64 31.75 5.55 -5.93
N ASP A 65 31.39 4.35 -6.40
CA ASP A 65 30.00 3.97 -6.64
C ASP A 65 29.20 3.79 -5.32
N ILE A 66 29.87 3.66 -4.15
CA ILE A 66 29.22 3.65 -2.82
C ILE A 66 29.10 5.06 -2.24
N VAL A 67 30.16 5.85 -2.38
CA VAL A 67 30.22 7.23 -1.87
C VAL A 67 29.34 8.18 -2.67
N ARG A 68 29.17 7.89 -3.96
CA ARG A 68 28.39 8.64 -4.94
C ARG A 68 27.48 7.68 -5.71
N PRO A 69 26.41 7.14 -5.07
CA PRO A 69 25.55 6.16 -5.69
C PRO A 69 24.94 6.69 -6.99
N PRO A 70 24.86 5.87 -8.06
CA PRO A 70 24.20 6.28 -9.29
C PRO A 70 22.76 6.73 -9.00
N GLY A 71 22.49 8.02 -9.22
CA GLY A 71 21.21 8.67 -8.96
C GLY A 71 21.18 9.65 -7.79
N HIS A 72 22.18 9.67 -6.90
CA HIS A 72 22.20 10.58 -5.75
C HIS A 72 22.87 11.93 -6.04
N ASP A 73 23.77 12.00 -7.02
CA ASP A 73 24.59 13.20 -7.30
C ASP A 73 24.23 13.89 -8.61
N ALA A 74 22.96 13.80 -9.01
CA ALA A 74 22.38 14.98 -9.62
C ALA A 74 22.25 16.03 -8.50
N VAL A 75 23.37 16.63 -8.08
CA VAL A 75 23.33 18.04 -7.70
C VAL A 75 22.78 18.70 -8.95
N ILE A 76 21.47 18.89 -8.93
CA ILE A 76 20.72 19.50 -9.99
C ILE A 76 21.39 20.85 -10.15
N ASP A 77 22.03 21.06 -11.30
CA ASP A 77 22.67 22.34 -11.60
C ASP A 77 21.65 23.45 -11.28
N THR A 78 22.10 24.56 -10.74
CA THR A 78 21.20 25.63 -10.29
C THR A 78 20.28 26.09 -11.44
N ASP A 79 20.77 26.00 -12.68
CA ASP A 79 19.97 26.23 -13.89
C ASP A 79 18.87 25.17 -14.12
N VAL A 80 19.18 23.88 -13.89
CA VAL A 80 18.21 22.78 -14.01
C VAL A 80 17.14 22.89 -12.92
N GLU A 81 17.51 23.29 -11.70
CA GLU A 81 16.55 23.50 -10.60
C GLU A 81 15.63 24.68 -10.90
N GLN A 82 16.18 25.80 -11.41
CA GLN A 82 15.37 26.93 -11.87
C GLN A 82 14.41 26.53 -13.00
N LYS A 83 14.84 25.70 -13.94
CA LYS A 83 13.96 25.18 -15.00
C LYS A 83 12.88 24.26 -14.43
N LEU A 84 13.19 23.40 -13.46
CA LEU A 84 12.20 22.59 -12.76
C LEU A 84 11.16 23.47 -12.04
N ASP A 85 11.57 24.56 -11.41
CA ASP A 85 10.66 25.49 -10.73
C ASP A 85 9.81 26.29 -11.72
N MET A 86 10.38 26.76 -12.84
CA MET A 86 9.64 27.39 -13.93
C MET A 86 8.61 26.44 -14.55
N TRP A 87 8.95 25.17 -14.67
CA TRP A 87 8.04 24.12 -15.15
C TRP A 87 6.85 23.92 -14.18
N VAL A 88 7.12 23.79 -12.87
CA VAL A 88 6.07 23.69 -11.85
C VAL A 88 5.17 24.93 -11.86
N LYS A 89 5.76 26.13 -11.94
CA LYS A 89 5.01 27.39 -12.03
C LYS A 89 4.11 27.42 -13.26
N ALA A 90 4.63 27.06 -14.44
CA ALA A 90 3.84 27.00 -15.66
C ALA A 90 2.68 25.99 -15.57
N LYS A 91 2.88 24.83 -14.92
CA LYS A 91 1.79 23.87 -14.66
C LYS A 91 0.75 24.43 -13.69
N ARG A 92 1.17 25.10 -12.62
CA ARG A 92 0.27 25.76 -11.65
C ARG A 92 -0.57 26.86 -12.31
N ASP A 93 0.03 27.63 -13.20
CA ASP A 93 -0.63 28.69 -13.99
C ASP A 93 -1.46 28.13 -15.17
N LYS A 94 -1.54 26.80 -15.31
CA LYS A 94 -2.21 26.09 -16.42
C LYS A 94 -1.69 26.47 -17.81
N ASN A 95 -0.45 26.97 -17.89
CA ASN A 95 0.22 27.26 -19.15
C ASN A 95 1.00 26.02 -19.63
N PHE A 96 0.24 25.04 -20.11
CA PHE A 96 0.79 23.74 -20.51
C PHE A 96 1.76 23.84 -21.69
N GLY A 97 1.63 24.85 -22.55
CA GLY A 97 2.57 25.07 -23.66
C GLY A 97 3.98 25.41 -23.18
N ILE A 98 4.10 26.30 -22.20
CA ILE A 98 5.40 26.64 -21.57
C ILE A 98 5.91 25.46 -20.73
N ALA A 99 5.03 24.77 -20.01
CA ALA A 99 5.43 23.58 -19.25
C ALA A 99 6.00 22.48 -20.19
N ASP A 100 5.38 22.22 -21.33
CA ASP A 100 5.87 21.20 -22.26
C ASP A 100 7.18 21.60 -22.93
N SER A 101 7.40 22.89 -23.22
CA SER A 101 8.69 23.36 -23.75
C SER A 101 9.82 23.18 -22.72
N ILE A 102 9.58 23.56 -21.47
CA ILE A 102 10.58 23.39 -20.39
C ILE A 102 10.84 21.91 -20.12
N ARG A 103 9.79 21.07 -20.15
CA ARG A 103 9.93 19.61 -20.02
C ARG A 103 10.81 19.02 -21.12
N ALA A 104 10.65 19.48 -22.36
CA ALA A 104 11.49 19.04 -23.47
C ALA A 104 12.96 19.45 -23.27
N GLU A 105 13.22 20.67 -22.78
CA GLU A 105 14.58 21.13 -22.45
C GLU A 105 15.22 20.32 -21.33
N LEU A 106 14.49 20.04 -20.25
CA LEU A 106 14.97 19.24 -19.13
C LEU A 106 15.30 17.81 -19.59
N ARG A 107 14.44 17.19 -20.42
CA ARG A 107 14.70 15.87 -21.01
C ARG A 107 15.90 15.87 -21.96
N ALA A 108 16.15 16.97 -22.68
CA ALA A 108 17.34 17.11 -23.51
C ALA A 108 18.64 17.12 -22.68
N ILE A 109 18.58 17.63 -21.44
CA ILE A 109 19.67 17.60 -20.45
C ILE A 109 19.74 16.22 -19.74
N GLY A 110 18.81 15.31 -20.03
CA GLY A 110 18.74 13.97 -19.44
C GLY A 110 18.03 13.92 -18.09
N VAL A 111 17.33 15.00 -17.71
CA VAL A 111 16.55 15.08 -16.47
C VAL A 111 15.08 14.95 -16.82
N ASP A 112 14.43 13.87 -16.37
CA ASP A 112 12.99 13.72 -16.56
C ASP A 112 12.24 14.43 -15.42
N PRO A 113 11.52 15.54 -15.69
CA PRO A 113 10.89 16.35 -14.64
C PRO A 113 9.85 15.56 -13.85
N ASP A 114 9.14 14.64 -14.53
CA ASP A 114 8.13 13.82 -13.90
C ASP A 114 8.75 12.74 -12.97
N THR A 115 10.04 12.44 -13.12
CA THR A 115 10.80 11.55 -12.22
C THR A 115 11.36 12.32 -11.01
N VAL A 116 11.88 13.54 -11.25
CA VAL A 116 12.45 14.39 -10.20
C VAL A 116 11.36 15.06 -9.33
N ARG A 117 10.24 15.41 -9.94
CA ARG A 117 9.06 15.98 -9.29
C ARG A 117 7.80 15.19 -9.70
N PRO A 118 7.53 14.05 -9.03
CA PRO A 118 6.41 13.17 -9.37
C PRO A 118 5.06 13.88 -9.31
N PRO A 119 4.08 13.47 -10.13
CA PRO A 119 2.71 13.96 -10.04
C PRO A 119 2.18 13.80 -8.61
N GLY A 120 1.91 14.93 -7.94
CA GLY A 120 1.52 14.98 -6.52
C GLY A 120 2.45 15.83 -5.64
N PHE A 121 3.71 16.03 -6.04
CA PHE A 121 4.63 16.99 -5.37
C PHE A 121 4.31 18.45 -5.69
N ASP A 122 3.66 18.71 -6.84
CA ASP A 122 3.28 20.06 -7.33
C ASP A 122 2.35 20.83 -6.36
N ASN A 123 1.70 20.11 -5.43
CA ASN A 123 0.81 20.68 -4.41
C ASN A 123 1.54 21.17 -3.14
N GLY A 124 2.88 21.16 -3.11
CA GLY A 124 3.64 21.63 -1.94
C GLY A 124 3.64 20.64 -0.76
N LEU A 125 3.12 19.43 -0.97
CA LEU A 125 3.21 18.34 0.01
C LEU A 125 4.41 17.45 -0.33
N SER A 126 5.55 17.76 0.27
CA SER A 126 6.58 16.74 0.46
C SER A 126 5.98 15.58 1.28
N PRO A 127 6.14 14.31 0.89
CA PRO A 127 5.72 13.15 1.69
C PRO A 127 6.39 13.08 3.06
N GLN A 128 7.53 13.75 3.25
CA GLN A 128 8.21 13.91 4.53
C GLN A 128 7.60 15.02 5.44
N GLY A 129 6.66 15.81 4.93
CA GLY A 129 6.12 17.01 5.60
C GLY A 129 4.75 16.86 6.24
N ALA A 130 4.17 15.65 6.29
CA ALA A 130 2.83 15.42 6.87
C ALA A 130 2.72 15.62 8.40
N GLY A 131 3.71 16.27 9.02
CA GLY A 131 3.72 16.59 10.45
C GLY A 131 4.55 17.83 10.79
N GLN A 132 4.97 18.63 9.81
CA GLN A 132 5.46 19.97 10.15
C GLN A 132 4.24 20.86 10.35
N ASP A 133 4.06 21.22 11.61
CA ASP A 133 3.28 22.32 12.15
C ASP A 133 3.36 23.54 11.21
N LEU A 134 2.49 23.57 10.20
CA LEU A 134 2.19 24.77 9.43
C LEU A 134 1.47 25.66 10.42
N THR A 135 2.23 26.45 11.16
CA THR A 135 1.72 27.56 11.96
C THR A 135 1.14 28.57 10.99
N LEU A 136 -0.06 28.28 10.50
CA LEU A 136 -0.84 29.16 9.67
C LEU A 136 -1.09 30.44 10.47
N ASP A 137 -0.88 31.58 9.83
CA ASP A 137 -1.19 32.85 10.47
C ASP A 137 -2.68 32.90 10.82
N GLU A 138 -3.01 33.60 11.90
CA GLU A 138 -4.38 33.70 12.41
C GLU A 138 -5.38 34.18 11.33
N GLY A 139 -4.93 35.02 10.40
CA GLY A 139 -5.76 35.49 9.28
C GLY A 139 -6.06 34.41 8.25
N THR A 140 -5.15 33.46 8.04
CA THR A 140 -5.36 32.31 7.14
C THR A 140 -6.25 31.26 7.78
N GLU A 141 -6.13 31.01 9.08
CA GLU A 141 -7.08 30.15 9.84
C GLU A 141 -8.50 30.72 9.81
N GLN A 142 -8.67 32.04 10.02
CA GLN A 142 -10.00 32.68 9.92
C GLN A 142 -10.62 32.56 8.52
N LEU A 143 -9.80 32.61 7.46
CA LEU A 143 -10.28 32.37 6.09
C LEU A 143 -10.68 30.92 5.88
N LEU A 144 -9.94 29.95 6.43
CA LEU A 144 -10.33 28.55 6.41
C LEU A 144 -11.67 28.35 7.12
N ASP A 145 -11.87 28.93 8.29
CA ASP A 145 -13.14 28.81 9.03
C ASP A 145 -14.32 29.46 8.27
N ARG A 146 -14.11 30.62 7.64
CA ARG A 146 -15.14 31.27 6.80
C ARG A 146 -15.46 30.43 5.57
N TRP A 147 -14.47 29.79 4.97
CA TRP A 147 -14.66 28.87 3.85
C TRP A 147 -15.51 27.66 4.26
N VAL A 148 -15.20 27.05 5.41
CA VAL A 148 -15.98 25.95 5.99
C VAL A 148 -17.42 26.38 6.26
N ALA A 149 -17.61 27.55 6.88
CA ALA A 149 -18.94 28.11 7.16
C ALA A 149 -19.76 28.35 5.88
N ALA A 150 -19.13 28.90 4.83
CA ALA A 150 -19.76 29.10 3.53
C ALA A 150 -20.19 27.77 2.89
N LYS A 151 -19.32 26.74 2.92
CA LYS A 151 -19.66 25.39 2.45
C LYS A 151 -20.81 24.77 3.26
N ARG A 152 -20.81 24.95 4.58
CA ARG A 152 -21.87 24.45 5.48
C ARG A 152 -23.22 25.11 5.18
N ASN A 153 -23.21 26.41 4.88
CA ASN A 153 -24.39 27.18 4.48
C ASN A 153 -24.80 26.98 3.01
N ARG A 154 -24.07 26.15 2.26
CA ARG A 154 -24.25 25.94 0.82
C ARG A 154 -24.09 27.21 -0.02
N ASP A 155 -23.38 28.20 0.49
CA ASP A 155 -22.95 29.37 -0.28
C ASP A 155 -21.65 29.04 -1.02
N PHE A 156 -21.80 28.32 -2.12
CA PHE A 156 -20.65 27.84 -2.90
C PHE A 156 -19.91 28.98 -3.60
N VAL A 157 -20.59 30.09 -3.91
CA VAL A 157 -19.97 31.26 -4.54
C VAL A 157 -19.03 31.93 -3.54
N GLN A 158 -19.48 32.14 -2.31
CA GLN A 158 -18.64 32.66 -1.24
C GLN A 158 -17.48 31.70 -0.93
N ALA A 159 -17.75 30.39 -0.86
CA ALA A 159 -16.71 29.39 -0.66
C ALA A 159 -15.64 29.40 -1.78
N ASP A 160 -16.03 29.54 -3.05
CA ASP A 160 -15.08 29.59 -4.17
C ASP A 160 -14.23 30.87 -4.17
N ASN A 161 -14.82 32.00 -3.77
CA ASN A 161 -14.07 33.24 -3.58
C ASN A 161 -13.01 33.09 -2.48
N ILE A 162 -13.39 32.55 -1.32
CA ILE A 162 -12.45 32.33 -0.21
C ILE A 162 -11.39 31.28 -0.58
N ARG A 163 -11.77 30.22 -1.30
CA ARG A 163 -10.82 29.22 -1.81
C ARG A 163 -9.78 29.85 -2.73
N SER A 164 -10.18 30.78 -3.58
CA SER A 164 -9.26 31.50 -4.46
C SER A 164 -8.30 32.39 -3.67
N GLU A 165 -8.79 33.05 -2.61
CA GLU A 165 -7.98 33.85 -1.70
C GLU A 165 -6.95 32.99 -0.93
N LEU A 166 -7.36 31.84 -0.40
CA LEU A 166 -6.48 30.90 0.28
C LEU A 166 -5.39 30.36 -0.66
N ARG A 167 -5.76 30.01 -1.91
CA ARG A 167 -4.78 29.57 -2.92
C ARG A 167 -3.82 30.67 -3.34
N ALA A 168 -4.26 31.92 -3.37
CA ALA A 168 -3.36 33.07 -3.60
C ALA A 168 -2.32 33.22 -2.48
N LYS A 169 -2.67 32.83 -1.25
CA LYS A 169 -1.73 32.74 -0.11
C LYS A 169 -0.89 31.45 -0.09
N GLY A 170 -1.04 30.58 -1.11
CA GLY A 170 -0.31 29.32 -1.19
C GLY A 170 -0.88 28.19 -0.35
N VAL A 171 -2.07 28.36 0.24
CA VAL A 171 -2.74 27.35 1.05
C VAL A 171 -3.89 26.73 0.27
N ASP A 172 -3.88 25.42 0.08
CA ASP A 172 -5.01 24.72 -0.53
C ASP A 172 -6.00 24.28 0.55
N PRO A 173 -7.18 24.91 0.68
CA PRO A 173 -8.14 24.61 1.74
C PRO A 173 -8.61 23.16 1.72
N ASP A 174 -8.77 22.55 0.54
CA ASP A 174 -9.19 21.15 0.43
C ASP A 174 -8.10 20.17 0.92
N THR A 175 -6.85 20.63 1.07
CA THR A 175 -5.73 19.87 1.65
C THR A 175 -5.65 20.05 3.16
N VAL A 176 -5.82 21.27 3.66
CA VAL A 176 -5.72 21.59 5.10
C VAL A 176 -6.98 21.20 5.86
N ARG A 177 -8.15 21.32 5.22
CA ARG A 177 -9.48 21.02 5.74
C ARG A 177 -10.18 20.08 4.75
N PRO A 178 -9.75 18.82 4.65
CA PRO A 178 -10.36 17.86 3.72
C PRO A 178 -11.86 17.70 4.00
N PRO A 179 -12.67 17.32 3.00
CA PRO A 179 -14.08 17.03 3.21
C PRO A 179 -14.28 16.08 4.40
N GLY A 180 -15.07 16.49 5.39
CA GLY A 180 -15.31 15.73 6.63
C GLY A 180 -14.39 16.06 7.81
N PHE A 181 -13.38 16.92 7.66
CA PHE A 181 -12.47 17.31 8.75
C PHE A 181 -13.16 18.11 9.87
N ASP A 182 -14.09 19.00 9.51
CA ASP A 182 -14.78 19.91 10.47
C ASP A 182 -16.11 19.37 10.99
N ALA A 183 -16.42 18.10 10.71
CA ALA A 183 -17.51 17.45 11.43
C ALA A 183 -17.05 17.29 12.87
N VAL A 184 -17.33 18.28 13.72
CA VAL A 184 -17.33 18.11 15.17
C VAL A 184 -18.36 17.02 15.42
N ILE A 185 -17.88 15.78 15.52
CA ILE A 185 -18.72 14.63 15.78
C ILE A 185 -19.05 14.73 17.26
N ASP A 186 -20.22 15.28 17.56
CA ASP A 186 -20.73 15.19 18.92
C ASP A 186 -21.07 13.72 19.25
N ALA A 187 -21.21 13.41 20.53
CA ALA A 187 -21.51 12.04 20.96
C ALA A 187 -22.80 11.46 20.35
N THR A 188 -23.73 12.32 19.91
CA THR A 188 -24.98 11.87 19.26
C THR A 188 -24.74 11.47 17.80
N ALA A 189 -23.89 12.22 17.09
CA ALA A 189 -23.45 11.88 15.74
C ALA A 189 -22.59 10.62 15.72
N GLU A 190 -21.76 10.38 16.74
CA GLU A 190 -21.02 9.12 16.89
C GLU A 190 -21.98 7.93 17.02
N GLN A 191 -23.01 8.05 17.88
CA GLN A 191 -24.03 7.01 18.04
C GLN A 191 -24.82 6.74 16.75
N GLU A 192 -25.14 7.79 15.99
CA GLU A 192 -25.81 7.65 14.69
C GLU A 192 -24.89 6.97 13.66
N LEU A 193 -23.59 7.29 13.64
CA LEU A 193 -22.60 6.59 12.81
C LEU A 193 -22.51 5.11 13.18
N ASP A 194 -22.51 4.76 14.46
CA ASP A 194 -22.47 3.36 14.91
C ASP A 194 -23.77 2.62 14.57
N ARG A 195 -24.94 3.26 14.74
CA ARG A 195 -26.24 2.69 14.32
C ARG A 195 -26.31 2.48 12.81
N TRP A 196 -25.71 3.38 12.03
CA TRP A 196 -25.59 3.24 10.59
C TRP A 196 -24.73 2.03 10.21
N VAL A 197 -23.57 1.86 10.85
CA VAL A 197 -22.71 0.67 10.66
C VAL A 197 -23.47 -0.61 11.03
N GLN A 198 -24.16 -0.62 12.17
CA GLN A 198 -24.92 -1.78 12.62
C GLN A 198 -26.05 -2.15 11.63
N ALA A 199 -26.81 -1.16 11.14
CA ALA A 199 -27.85 -1.40 10.15
C ALA A 199 -27.29 -2.00 8.84
N LYS A 200 -26.11 -1.57 8.39
CA LYS A 200 -25.43 -2.18 7.22
C LYS A 200 -24.99 -3.61 7.50
N ARG A 201 -24.49 -3.88 8.70
CA ARG A 201 -24.11 -5.23 9.14
C ARG A 201 -25.29 -6.18 9.15
N ASP A 202 -26.44 -5.70 9.63
CA ASP A 202 -27.71 -6.44 9.66
C ASP A 202 -28.37 -6.53 8.27
N LYS A 203 -27.76 -5.94 7.24
CA LYS A 203 -28.28 -5.80 5.87
C LYS A 203 -29.63 -5.06 5.80
N ASP A 204 -29.94 -4.26 6.81
CA ASP A 204 -31.05 -3.32 6.81
C ASP A 204 -30.61 -2.01 6.12
N PHE A 205 -30.50 -2.08 4.80
CA PHE A 205 -30.06 -0.96 3.98
C PHE A 205 -31.06 0.21 4.01
N ALA A 206 -32.35 -0.05 4.26
CA ALA A 206 -33.36 1.00 4.35
C ALA A 206 -33.13 1.89 5.59
N THR A 207 -32.90 1.26 6.75
CA THR A 207 -32.55 1.98 7.98
C THR A 207 -31.18 2.67 7.85
N ALA A 208 -30.19 2.00 7.26
CA ALA A 208 -28.88 2.61 7.01
C ALA A 208 -28.99 3.85 6.09
N ASP A 209 -29.76 3.79 5.01
CA ASP A 209 -29.93 4.93 4.12
C ASP A 209 -30.67 6.09 4.78
N ALA A 210 -31.65 5.80 5.65
CA ALA A 210 -32.32 6.83 6.45
C ALA A 210 -31.37 7.55 7.40
N ILE A 211 -30.53 6.81 8.15
CA ILE A 211 -29.53 7.39 9.05
C ILE A 211 -28.47 8.16 8.24
N ARG A 212 -28.06 7.65 7.07
CA ARG A 212 -27.12 8.35 6.19
C ARG A 212 -27.68 9.69 5.74
N ALA A 213 -28.97 9.75 5.40
CA ALA A 213 -29.63 11.00 5.02
C ALA A 213 -29.67 12.01 6.18
N GLU A 214 -29.94 11.55 7.40
CA GLU A 214 -29.92 12.39 8.60
C GLU A 214 -28.52 12.94 8.91
N LEU A 215 -27.50 12.10 8.88
CA LEU A 215 -26.10 12.52 9.05
C LEU A 215 -25.69 13.55 7.99
N ARG A 216 -26.07 13.32 6.72
CA ARG A 216 -25.83 14.29 5.63
C ARG A 216 -26.56 15.62 5.82
N GLN A 217 -27.77 15.61 6.41
CA GLN A 217 -28.46 16.86 6.76
C GLN A 217 -27.68 17.66 7.80
N ARG A 218 -26.97 17.00 8.70
CA ARG A 218 -26.06 17.62 9.68
C ARG A 218 -24.69 17.99 9.11
N GLY A 219 -24.44 17.69 7.83
CA GLY A 219 -23.16 17.94 7.16
C GLY A 219 -22.08 16.89 7.44
N ILE A 220 -22.47 15.76 8.02
CA ILE A 220 -21.59 14.64 8.34
C ILE A 220 -21.70 13.62 7.20
N GLU A 221 -20.59 13.26 6.58
CA GLU A 221 -20.59 12.30 5.49
C GLU A 221 -20.12 10.92 6.00
N PRO A 222 -21.04 9.96 6.24
CA PRO A 222 -20.70 8.71 6.93
C PRO A 222 -19.72 7.86 6.14
N ASP A 223 -19.82 7.89 4.80
CA ASP A 223 -18.96 7.11 3.91
C ASP A 223 -17.50 7.61 3.92
N ILE A 224 -17.23 8.87 4.34
CA ILE A 224 -15.88 9.40 4.53
C ILE A 224 -15.32 9.01 5.90
N LEU A 225 -16.14 9.14 6.95
CA LEU A 225 -15.73 8.85 8.33
C LEU A 225 -15.62 7.35 8.64
N ARG A 226 -16.35 6.53 7.88
CA ARG A 226 -16.43 5.08 8.01
C ARG A 226 -16.37 4.45 6.61
N PRO A 227 -15.20 4.49 5.94
CA PRO A 227 -15.06 4.02 4.58
C PRO A 227 -15.32 2.50 4.45
N PRO A 228 -15.61 2.00 3.23
CA PRO A 228 -15.78 0.57 2.98
C PRO A 228 -14.54 -0.21 3.47
N GLY A 229 -14.74 -1.16 4.39
CA GLY A 229 -13.65 -1.90 5.04
C GLY A 229 -13.32 -1.44 6.46
N TYR A 230 -13.77 -0.26 6.88
CA TYR A 230 -13.70 0.19 8.28
C TYR A 230 -14.48 -0.76 9.21
N GLU A 231 -15.60 -1.29 8.72
CA GLU A 231 -16.41 -2.33 9.39
C GLU A 231 -15.55 -3.56 9.79
N ALA A 232 -14.58 -3.95 8.96
CA ALA A 232 -13.69 -5.09 9.24
C ALA A 232 -12.59 -4.77 10.27
N GLN A 233 -12.18 -3.50 10.37
CA GLN A 233 -11.25 -3.06 11.42
C GLN A 233 -11.97 -2.96 12.77
N GLN A 234 -13.20 -2.45 12.78
CA GLN A 234 -13.99 -2.36 14.00
C GLN A 234 -14.40 -3.74 14.51
N THR A 235 -14.75 -4.69 13.62
CA THR A 235 -14.95 -6.08 14.04
C THR A 235 -13.73 -6.64 14.74
N ASN A 236 -12.51 -6.36 14.24
CA ASN A 236 -11.30 -6.83 14.91
C ASN A 236 -11.12 -6.18 16.29
N ALA A 237 -11.37 -4.88 16.42
CA ALA A 237 -11.28 -4.18 17.71
C ALA A 237 -12.33 -4.71 18.73
N ASP A 238 -13.56 -4.93 18.29
CA ASP A 238 -14.63 -5.48 19.12
C ASP A 238 -14.34 -6.94 19.53
N ILE A 239 -13.78 -7.73 18.60
CA ILE A 239 -13.30 -9.10 18.88
C ILE A 239 -12.18 -9.08 19.92
N GLU A 240 -11.19 -8.20 19.79
CA GLU A 240 -10.09 -8.07 20.76
C GLU A 240 -10.61 -7.61 22.13
N ASN A 241 -11.55 -6.67 22.18
CA ASN A 241 -12.21 -6.25 23.42
C ASN A 241 -12.99 -7.40 24.07
N GLN A 242 -13.72 -8.20 23.29
CA GLN A 242 -14.40 -9.40 23.78
C GLN A 242 -13.41 -10.44 24.31
N LEU A 243 -12.28 -10.64 23.63
CA LEU A 243 -11.20 -11.52 24.10
C LEU A 243 -10.60 -11.02 25.42
N ASP A 244 -10.38 -9.72 25.57
CA ASP A 244 -9.84 -9.14 26.81
C ASP A 244 -10.84 -9.19 27.97
N MET A 245 -12.13 -8.92 27.71
CA MET A 245 -13.21 -9.11 28.70
C MET A 245 -13.32 -10.57 29.14
N TRP A 246 -13.17 -11.51 28.21
CA TRP A 246 -13.14 -12.93 28.51
C TRP A 246 -11.95 -13.31 29.41
N VAL A 247 -10.75 -12.80 29.11
CA VAL A 247 -9.56 -12.99 29.98
C VAL A 247 -9.80 -12.38 31.36
N GLN A 248 -10.38 -11.18 31.43
CA GLN A 248 -10.65 -10.50 32.69
C GLN A 248 -11.68 -11.26 33.54
N ALA A 249 -12.77 -11.76 32.93
CA ALA A 249 -13.75 -12.62 33.59
C ALA A 249 -13.09 -13.90 34.14
N LYS A 250 -12.22 -14.54 33.35
CA LYS A 250 -11.42 -15.69 33.81
C LYS A 250 -10.50 -15.35 34.98
N ARG A 251 -9.81 -14.22 34.94
CA ARG A 251 -8.95 -13.75 36.06
C ARG A 251 -9.74 -13.49 37.33
N ASN A 252 -10.95 -12.94 37.18
CA ASN A 252 -11.87 -12.68 38.28
C ASN A 252 -12.61 -13.94 38.77
N LYS A 253 -12.39 -15.11 38.13
CA LYS A 253 -13.10 -16.37 38.38
C LYS A 253 -14.62 -16.29 38.14
N ASP A 254 -15.07 -15.33 37.33
CA ASP A 254 -16.44 -15.27 36.84
C ASP A 254 -16.57 -16.13 35.57
N PHE A 255 -16.69 -17.44 35.78
CA PHE A 255 -16.74 -18.40 34.68
C PHE A 255 -18.05 -18.34 33.89
N ALA A 256 -19.15 -17.88 34.49
CA ALA A 256 -20.42 -17.73 33.80
C ALA A 256 -20.36 -16.59 32.77
N ALA A 257 -19.80 -15.44 33.15
CA ALA A 257 -19.56 -14.34 32.21
C ALA A 257 -18.55 -14.75 31.13
N ALA A 258 -17.47 -15.45 31.51
CA ALA A 258 -16.48 -15.95 30.54
C ALA A 258 -17.11 -16.93 29.53
N ASP A 259 -17.97 -17.85 29.96
CA ASP A 259 -18.62 -18.81 29.05
C ASP A 259 -19.64 -18.14 28.12
N ALA A 260 -20.35 -17.12 28.59
CA ALA A 260 -21.22 -16.31 27.74
C ALA A 260 -20.43 -15.61 26.62
N ILE A 261 -19.32 -14.95 26.98
CA ILE A 261 -18.45 -14.26 26.00
C ILE A 261 -17.80 -15.27 25.04
N ARG A 262 -17.38 -16.44 25.54
CA ARG A 262 -16.83 -17.53 24.72
C ARG A 262 -17.84 -18.05 23.70
N SER A 263 -19.11 -18.20 24.09
CA SER A 263 -20.17 -18.61 23.17
C SER A 263 -20.37 -17.59 22.04
N GLU A 264 -20.35 -16.31 22.38
CA GLU A 264 -20.46 -15.21 21.42
C GLU A 264 -19.29 -15.19 20.43
N LEU A 265 -18.05 -15.30 20.92
CA LEU A 265 -16.85 -15.37 20.07
C LEU A 265 -16.87 -16.59 19.14
N ARG A 266 -17.35 -17.75 19.62
CA ARG A 266 -17.50 -18.95 18.79
C ARG A 266 -18.60 -18.84 17.75
N ALA A 267 -19.69 -18.13 18.05
CA ALA A 267 -20.73 -17.82 17.07
C ALA A 267 -20.16 -16.96 15.93
N GLN A 268 -19.16 -16.12 16.22
CA GLN A 268 -18.39 -15.35 15.24
C GLN A 268 -17.25 -16.16 14.56
N GLY A 269 -17.12 -17.46 14.87
CA GLY A 269 -16.12 -18.36 14.27
C GLY A 269 -14.73 -18.31 14.91
N ILE A 270 -14.60 -17.70 16.08
CA ILE A 270 -13.32 -17.46 16.75
C ILE A 270 -13.28 -18.30 18.02
N ASP A 271 -12.29 -19.17 18.16
CA ASP A 271 -12.11 -19.95 19.38
C ASP A 271 -11.16 -19.20 20.35
N PRO A 272 -11.68 -18.65 21.47
CA PRO A 272 -10.87 -17.80 22.36
C PRO A 272 -9.69 -18.54 22.98
N ASP A 273 -9.87 -19.84 23.25
CA ASP A 273 -8.82 -20.68 23.82
C ASP A 273 -7.67 -20.96 22.81
N THR A 274 -7.92 -20.80 21.50
CA THR A 274 -6.88 -20.87 20.45
C THR A 274 -6.13 -19.54 20.32
N VAL A 275 -6.84 -18.41 20.39
CA VAL A 275 -6.26 -17.07 20.20
C VAL A 275 -5.53 -16.59 21.46
N ARG A 276 -6.05 -16.93 22.64
CA ARG A 276 -5.49 -16.59 23.96
C ARG A 276 -5.33 -17.89 24.76
N PRO A 277 -4.35 -18.74 24.41
CA PRO A 277 -4.13 -20.00 25.13
C PRO A 277 -3.91 -19.71 26.61
N PRO A 278 -4.45 -20.55 27.51
CA PRO A 278 -4.20 -20.40 28.94
C PRO A 278 -2.68 -20.35 29.14
N ALA A 279 -2.21 -19.35 29.90
CA ALA A 279 -0.80 -19.20 30.21
C ALA A 279 -0.28 -20.56 30.65
N ARG A 280 0.58 -21.15 29.83
CA ARG A 280 1.23 -22.43 30.12
C ARG A 280 1.82 -22.27 31.51
N ASP A 281 1.40 -23.13 32.44
CA ASP A 281 1.89 -23.10 33.82
C ASP A 281 3.41 -22.85 33.78
N PRO A 282 3.94 -21.85 34.52
CA PRO A 282 5.38 -21.67 34.58
C PRO A 282 5.99 -23.03 34.91
N PRO A 283 7.09 -23.44 34.24
CA PRO A 283 7.69 -24.74 34.49
C PRO A 283 7.84 -24.85 36.00
N VAL A 284 7.19 -25.88 36.57
CA VAL A 284 7.27 -26.20 37.99
C VAL A 284 8.75 -26.19 38.32
N LEU A 285 9.22 -25.10 38.95
CA LEU A 285 10.57 -25.04 39.47
C LEU A 285 10.64 -26.23 40.41
N GLN A 286 11.45 -27.21 40.00
CA GLN A 286 11.81 -28.39 40.76
C GLN A 286 11.88 -28.01 42.23
N ALA A 287 11.00 -28.63 43.01
CA ALA A 287 11.00 -28.51 44.45
C ALA A 287 12.44 -28.70 44.94
N ALA A 288 12.99 -27.63 45.54
CA ALA A 288 14.24 -27.72 46.27
C ALA A 288 14.14 -28.88 47.29
N PRO A 289 15.17 -29.73 47.43
CA PRO A 289 15.12 -30.83 48.36
C PRO A 289 14.91 -30.29 49.78
N ARG A 290 13.85 -30.79 50.44
CA ARG A 290 13.57 -30.57 51.86
C ARG A 290 14.84 -30.85 52.66
N ALA A 291 15.42 -29.81 53.25
CA ALA A 291 16.43 -29.94 54.27
C ALA A 291 15.83 -30.71 55.46
N VAL A 292 16.38 -31.90 55.67
CA VAL A 292 16.12 -32.75 56.84
C VAL A 292 16.68 -32.01 58.06
N VAL A 293 15.80 -31.46 58.89
CA VAL A 293 16.17 -30.93 60.21
C VAL A 293 16.14 -32.11 61.19
N PRO A 294 17.24 -32.42 61.91
CA PRO A 294 17.27 -33.54 62.85
C PRO A 294 16.49 -33.20 64.13
N LEU A 295 15.65 -34.15 64.57
CA LEU A 295 14.97 -34.14 65.85
C LEU A 295 15.99 -34.04 67.00
N GLN A 296 15.98 -32.93 67.73
CA GLN A 296 16.46 -32.90 69.10
C GLN A 296 15.28 -33.06 70.05
N ARG A 297 15.36 -34.16 70.78
CA ARG A 297 14.44 -34.64 71.80
C ARG A 297 14.73 -33.87 73.09
N ALA A 298 13.83 -32.99 73.50
CA ALA A 298 13.87 -32.41 74.84
C ALA A 298 12.45 -32.34 75.42
N THR A 299 12.28 -33.14 76.46
CA THR A 299 11.20 -33.20 77.45
C THR A 299 10.83 -31.84 78.05
N PHE A 300 9.55 -31.61 78.34
CA PHE A 300 8.97 -31.33 79.68
C PHE A 300 7.58 -30.65 79.58
N TYR A 301 6.62 -31.24 80.30
CA TYR A 301 5.43 -30.68 80.98
C TYR A 301 4.32 -29.92 80.21
N ALA A 302 3.12 -30.51 80.32
CA ALA A 302 1.80 -29.88 80.23
C ALA A 302 1.58 -28.89 81.41
N PRO A 303 0.54 -28.01 81.41
CA PRO A 303 -0.83 -28.46 81.70
C PRO A 303 -2.02 -27.74 80.99
N VAL A 304 -3.08 -28.51 80.73
CA VAL A 304 -4.52 -28.29 81.08
C VAL A 304 -5.30 -27.06 80.54
N ALA A 305 -6.15 -27.33 79.51
CA ALA A 305 -7.61 -27.05 79.36
C ALA A 305 -8.20 -25.61 79.51
N PRO A 306 -9.51 -25.35 79.20
CA PRO A 306 -10.44 -26.00 78.26
C PRO A 306 -11.23 -25.02 77.33
N ALA A 307 -11.85 -25.65 76.33
CA ALA A 307 -13.01 -25.29 75.49
C ALA A 307 -13.92 -24.10 75.86
N THR A 308 -14.37 -23.39 74.81
CA THR A 308 -15.75 -22.87 74.71
C THR A 308 -16.30 -23.01 73.28
N LYS A 309 -17.54 -23.51 73.19
CA LYS A 309 -18.41 -23.57 72.01
C LYS A 309 -19.23 -22.27 71.91
N LEU A 310 -19.47 -21.78 70.70
CA LEU A 310 -20.54 -20.84 70.27
C LEU A 310 -20.74 -21.19 68.77
N VAL A 311 -21.81 -21.77 68.21
CA VAL A 311 -23.28 -21.61 68.27
C VAL A 311 -23.80 -20.28 67.67
N ARG A 312 -24.49 -20.42 66.51
CA ARG A 312 -25.55 -19.57 65.91
C ARG A 312 -25.14 -18.17 65.39
N THR A 313 -25.73 -17.55 64.36
CA THR A 313 -27.08 -17.58 63.75
C THR A 313 -27.05 -17.12 62.28
N ASP A 314 -27.82 -17.81 61.42
CA ASP A 314 -28.88 -17.33 60.52
C ASP A 314 -28.97 -15.88 59.98
N LEU A 315 -29.36 -15.84 58.68
CA LEU A 315 -30.29 -14.91 57.99
C LEU A 315 -29.86 -13.47 57.66
N TYR A 316 -29.76 -13.18 56.35
CA TYR A 316 -30.34 -11.94 55.79
C TYR A 316 -30.90 -12.21 54.39
N SER A 317 -32.13 -11.72 54.20
CA SER A 317 -33.01 -11.85 53.04
C SER A 317 -33.47 -10.44 52.66
N ALA A 318 -33.92 -10.25 51.40
CA ALA A 318 -34.54 -9.07 50.79
C ALA A 318 -33.57 -7.91 50.43
N ALA A 319 -33.77 -7.06 49.41
CA ALA A 319 -34.95 -6.76 48.58
C ALA A 319 -34.51 -6.14 47.23
N ALA A 320 -35.34 -6.30 46.19
CA ALA A 320 -35.28 -5.57 44.92
C ALA A 320 -36.03 -4.23 45.01
N PRO A 321 -35.72 -3.23 44.17
CA PRO A 321 -36.63 -2.12 43.91
C PRO A 321 -37.21 -2.09 42.49
N SER A 322 -38.48 -1.75 42.47
CA SER A 322 -39.45 -1.63 41.39
C SER A 322 -39.31 -0.38 40.52
N LEU A 323 -39.75 -0.53 39.26
CA LEU A 323 -40.11 0.52 38.29
C LEU A 323 -41.16 1.51 38.82
N PRO A 324 -41.26 2.68 38.17
CA PRO A 324 -42.56 3.29 37.92
C PRO A 324 -42.83 3.50 36.43
N ALA A 325 -44.01 3.04 36.00
CA ALA A 325 -44.68 3.45 34.77
C ALA A 325 -45.56 4.68 35.05
N ALA A 326 -45.71 5.59 34.07
CA ALA A 326 -47.02 6.02 33.55
C ALA A 326 -46.97 7.28 32.65
N ARG A 327 -47.78 7.17 31.58
CA ARG A 327 -48.66 8.20 30.97
C ARG A 327 -48.09 9.26 30.01
N GLY A 328 -48.70 9.27 28.82
CA GLY A 328 -48.78 10.46 27.96
C GLY A 328 -49.40 10.15 26.59
N LEU A 329 -50.73 10.11 26.51
CA LEU A 329 -51.51 10.03 25.27
C LEU A 329 -51.32 11.31 24.43
N GLY A 330 -51.17 11.16 23.11
CA GLY A 330 -51.11 12.28 22.17
C GLY A 330 -51.34 11.85 20.73
N ALA A 331 -52.61 11.66 20.37
CA ALA A 331 -53.06 11.47 18.99
C ALA A 331 -53.13 12.82 18.27
N VAL A 332 -52.42 13.00 17.16
CA VAL A 332 -52.64 14.13 16.23
C VAL A 332 -52.45 13.69 14.78
N GLN A 333 -53.59 13.66 14.08
CA GLN A 333 -53.82 14.12 12.70
C GLN A 333 -52.86 13.69 11.57
N GLN A 334 -53.29 12.67 10.82
CA GLN A 334 -52.91 12.51 9.42
C GLN A 334 -53.51 13.62 8.57
N VAL A 335 -52.67 14.36 7.83
CA VAL A 335 -53.08 15.22 6.73
C VAL A 335 -52.46 14.69 5.45
N ARG A 336 -53.32 14.19 4.56
CA ARG A 336 -53.00 13.91 3.14
C ARG A 336 -53.05 15.24 2.37
N PRO A 337 -52.20 15.40 1.35
CA PRO A 337 -52.70 15.85 0.05
C PRO A 337 -52.23 14.86 -1.05
N ALA A 338 -53.12 14.33 -1.88
CA ALA A 338 -53.77 14.94 -3.04
C ALA A 338 -52.91 14.82 -4.32
N LEU A 339 -53.44 13.96 -5.19
CA LEU A 339 -53.12 13.68 -6.58
C LEU A 339 -52.86 14.92 -7.45
N ALA A 340 -51.76 14.89 -8.21
CA ALA A 340 -51.61 15.43 -9.56
C ALA A 340 -50.39 14.72 -10.19
N GLY A 341 -50.40 14.03 -11.33
CA GLY A 341 -51.31 14.09 -12.46
C GLY A 341 -50.67 14.83 -13.64
N VAL A 342 -49.49 14.41 -14.14
CA VAL A 342 -48.98 14.84 -15.46
C VAL A 342 -48.11 13.73 -16.09
N GLN A 343 -48.64 13.06 -17.10
CA GLN A 343 -47.86 12.42 -18.16
C GLN A 343 -47.37 13.52 -19.13
N PRO A 344 -46.28 13.27 -19.90
CA PRO A 344 -46.57 13.01 -21.30
C PRO A 344 -45.73 11.90 -21.94
N ALA A 345 -46.41 11.22 -22.86
CA ALA A 345 -45.86 10.37 -23.89
C ALA A 345 -44.81 11.09 -24.74
N ARG A 346 -43.75 10.36 -25.12
CA ARG A 346 -43.14 10.50 -26.44
C ARG A 346 -42.53 9.18 -26.90
N GLN A 347 -43.34 8.44 -27.66
CA GLN A 347 -42.84 7.53 -28.68
C GLN A 347 -42.10 8.38 -29.73
N VAL A 348 -40.88 7.98 -30.09
CA VAL A 348 -40.35 8.22 -31.43
C VAL A 348 -39.67 6.95 -31.89
N ALA A 349 -40.23 6.41 -32.96
CA ALA A 349 -39.74 5.30 -33.73
C ALA A 349 -38.37 5.59 -34.35
N GLY A 350 -37.57 4.55 -34.58
CA GLY A 350 -36.29 4.67 -35.26
C GLY A 350 -35.65 3.33 -35.55
N ALA A 351 -36.38 2.44 -36.22
CA ALA A 351 -35.82 1.25 -36.83
C ALA A 351 -34.91 1.66 -38.01
N VAL A 352 -33.65 1.24 -37.98
CA VAL A 352 -32.82 1.14 -39.19
C VAL A 352 -32.19 -0.25 -39.22
N GLN A 353 -32.84 -1.12 -39.98
CA GLN A 353 -32.23 -2.30 -40.57
C GLN A 353 -31.20 -1.86 -41.62
N ARG A 354 -29.97 -2.35 -41.55
CA ARG A 354 -29.19 -2.70 -42.74
C ARG A 354 -28.43 -3.98 -42.47
N GLY A 355 -28.77 -5.00 -43.25
CA GLY A 355 -28.03 -6.25 -43.32
C GLY A 355 -26.86 -6.18 -44.31
N VAL A 356 -26.35 -7.38 -44.53
CA VAL A 356 -25.52 -7.88 -45.65
C VAL A 356 -24.13 -7.27 -45.84
N ALA A 357 -23.09 -8.06 -45.54
CA ALA A 357 -22.44 -8.89 -46.56
C ALA A 357 -21.33 -9.75 -45.95
N ALA A 358 -21.51 -11.06 -46.09
CA ALA A 358 -20.46 -12.06 -45.92
C ALA A 358 -19.45 -11.94 -47.08
N ALA A 359 -18.15 -11.97 -46.77
CA ALA A 359 -17.10 -12.13 -47.75
C ALA A 359 -16.26 -13.36 -47.40
N VAL A 360 -16.69 -14.49 -47.96
CA VAL A 360 -15.92 -15.71 -48.16
C VAL A 360 -14.83 -15.41 -49.19
N ARG A 361 -13.55 -15.69 -48.87
CA ARG A 361 -12.48 -15.86 -49.87
C ARG A 361 -11.49 -16.95 -49.46
N PRO A 362 -10.85 -17.59 -50.45
CA PRO A 362 -10.60 -19.04 -50.43
C PRO A 362 -9.18 -19.44 -50.06
N ALA A 363 -9.06 -20.72 -49.70
CA ALA A 363 -7.82 -21.47 -49.59
C ALA A 363 -7.05 -21.49 -50.93
N MET A 364 -5.75 -21.23 -50.88
CA MET A 364 -4.78 -21.59 -51.92
C MET A 364 -3.64 -22.36 -51.24
N ARG A 365 -3.66 -23.68 -51.46
CA ARG A 365 -2.52 -24.59 -51.30
C ARG A 365 -1.48 -24.21 -52.36
N ILE A 366 -0.22 -24.08 -51.95
CA ILE A 366 0.91 -24.23 -52.87
C ILE A 366 1.94 -25.16 -52.22
N LEU A 367 2.13 -26.30 -52.86
CA LEU A 367 3.24 -27.24 -52.65
C LEU A 367 4.52 -26.62 -53.24
N SER A 368 5.65 -26.69 -52.53
CA SER A 368 6.96 -26.82 -53.17
C SER A 368 7.99 -27.41 -52.22
N THR A 369 8.74 -28.34 -52.81
CA THR A 369 9.67 -29.35 -52.29
C THR A 369 11.08 -28.81 -51.99
N PRO A 370 11.97 -29.63 -51.38
CA PRO A 370 13.17 -29.19 -50.67
C PRO A 370 14.49 -29.35 -51.48
N ALA A 371 15.57 -28.76 -50.97
CA ALA A 371 16.94 -29.08 -51.35
C ALA A 371 17.94 -28.82 -50.18
N PRO A 372 19.11 -29.50 -50.16
CA PRO A 372 19.77 -29.94 -48.93
C PRO A 372 21.05 -29.15 -48.59
N GLY A 373 21.44 -29.15 -47.31
CA GLY A 373 22.69 -28.57 -46.84
C GLY A 373 23.19 -29.23 -45.56
N ALA A 374 24.19 -30.11 -45.71
CA ALA A 374 24.80 -30.91 -44.67
C ALA A 374 25.59 -30.10 -43.63
N ARG A 375 25.50 -30.51 -42.36
CA ARG A 375 26.48 -30.17 -41.31
C ARG A 375 26.82 -31.43 -40.48
N PRO A 376 28.11 -31.67 -40.15
CA PRO A 376 28.55 -32.90 -39.51
C PRO A 376 28.30 -32.91 -37.97
N PRO A 377 28.21 -34.09 -37.34
CA PRO A 377 27.99 -34.23 -35.90
C PRO A 377 29.28 -34.06 -35.10
N ILE A 378 29.23 -33.20 -34.07
CA ILE A 378 30.25 -33.11 -33.02
C ILE A 378 30.06 -34.30 -32.07
N GLN A 379 31.10 -35.13 -31.97
CA GLN A 379 31.17 -36.22 -31.00
C GLN A 379 31.36 -35.65 -29.59
N TYR A 380 30.39 -35.88 -28.71
CA TYR A 380 30.56 -35.61 -27.28
C TYR A 380 31.36 -36.73 -26.63
N ARG A 381 32.47 -36.32 -26.04
CA ARG A 381 33.44 -37.11 -25.29
C ARG A 381 32.85 -37.49 -23.93
N THR A 382 32.65 -38.79 -23.71
CA THR A 382 32.24 -39.37 -22.44
C THR A 382 33.36 -39.23 -21.41
N THR A 383 33.13 -38.47 -20.34
CA THR A 383 33.97 -38.47 -19.13
C THR A 383 33.31 -39.29 -18.01
N PRO A 384 34.07 -40.08 -17.24
CA PRO A 384 33.53 -40.94 -16.19
C PRO A 384 33.10 -40.16 -14.93
N PRO A 385 32.11 -40.63 -14.17
CA PRO A 385 31.63 -39.93 -12.98
C PRO A 385 32.52 -40.19 -11.76
N LEU A 386 32.90 -39.11 -11.08
CA LEU A 386 33.46 -39.15 -9.72
C LEU A 386 32.34 -39.38 -8.69
N SER A 387 32.62 -40.32 -7.79
CA SER A 387 31.83 -40.64 -6.59
C SER A 387 31.53 -39.40 -5.74
N THR A 388 30.25 -39.13 -5.52
CA THR A 388 29.76 -38.16 -4.53
C THR A 388 29.06 -38.93 -3.39
N PRO A 389 29.32 -38.57 -2.11
CA PRO A 389 28.82 -39.32 -0.95
C PRO A 389 27.30 -39.18 -0.75
N ALA A 390 26.74 -40.24 -0.15
CA ALA A 390 25.34 -40.48 0.13
C ALA A 390 24.60 -39.25 0.72
N SER A 391 23.83 -38.58 -0.13
CA SER A 391 22.81 -37.63 0.31
C SER A 391 21.59 -38.41 0.78
N ARG A 392 21.21 -38.13 2.04
CA ARG A 392 20.00 -38.64 2.70
C ARG A 392 18.80 -38.52 1.77
N LEU A 393 18.15 -39.67 1.53
CA LEU A 393 16.91 -39.80 0.77
C LEU A 393 15.84 -38.88 1.38
N ALA A 394 15.65 -37.72 0.76
CA ALA A 394 14.44 -36.93 0.96
C ALA A 394 13.25 -37.79 0.51
N PRO A 395 12.15 -37.87 1.28
CA PRO A 395 10.98 -38.64 0.86
C PRO A 395 10.48 -38.07 -0.47
N LEU A 396 10.41 -38.93 -1.49
CA LEU A 396 9.88 -38.60 -2.81
C LEU A 396 8.48 -38.02 -2.64
N ARG A 397 8.36 -36.71 -2.85
CA ARG A 397 7.08 -36.00 -2.81
C ARG A 397 6.17 -36.65 -3.86
N ALA A 398 5.02 -37.17 -3.42
CA ALA A 398 4.06 -37.81 -4.30
C ALA A 398 3.71 -36.88 -5.48
N PRO A 399 3.53 -37.41 -6.70
CA PRO A 399 3.21 -36.60 -7.86
C PRO A 399 1.89 -35.84 -7.65
N PRO A 400 1.77 -34.60 -8.17
CA PRO A 400 0.56 -33.82 -8.04
C PRO A 400 -0.62 -34.56 -8.68
N SER A 401 -1.79 -34.45 -8.04
CA SER A 401 -3.01 -35.08 -8.52
C SER A 401 -3.38 -34.56 -9.91
N ALA A 402 -4.15 -35.33 -10.68
CA ALA A 402 -4.62 -34.89 -11.99
C ALA A 402 -5.42 -33.57 -11.91
N GLN A 403 -6.18 -33.39 -10.83
CA GLN A 403 -6.91 -32.16 -10.54
C GLN A 403 -5.98 -30.96 -10.32
N GLN A 404 -4.87 -31.15 -9.60
CA GLN A 404 -3.89 -30.08 -9.36
C GLN A 404 -3.22 -29.62 -10.67
N ARG A 405 -2.89 -30.55 -11.56
CA ARG A 405 -2.37 -30.23 -12.90
C ARG A 405 -3.37 -29.45 -13.75
N GLU A 406 -4.66 -29.75 -13.63
CA GLU A 406 -5.70 -28.99 -14.32
C GLU A 406 -5.84 -27.56 -13.75
N ILE A 407 -5.79 -27.41 -12.44
CA ILE A 407 -5.80 -26.09 -11.77
C ILE A 407 -4.60 -25.25 -12.25
N GLU A 408 -3.40 -25.83 -12.29
CA GLU A 408 -2.19 -25.15 -12.78
C GLU A 408 -2.34 -24.70 -14.24
N ARG A 409 -2.89 -25.54 -15.13
CA ARG A 409 -3.17 -25.15 -16.52
C ARG A 409 -4.16 -23.99 -16.64
N GLN A 410 -5.18 -23.95 -15.78
CA GLN A 410 -6.14 -22.84 -15.77
C GLN A 410 -5.51 -21.55 -15.25
N LEU A 411 -4.66 -21.63 -14.23
CA LEU A 411 -3.89 -20.48 -13.73
C LEU A 411 -2.96 -19.90 -14.82
N ASP A 412 -2.28 -20.76 -15.58
CA ASP A 412 -1.38 -20.31 -16.64
C ASP A 412 -2.14 -19.65 -17.81
N ARG A 413 -3.29 -20.21 -18.23
CA ARG A 413 -4.17 -19.59 -19.23
C ARG A 413 -4.71 -18.23 -18.77
N TRP A 414 -5.02 -18.09 -17.49
CA TRP A 414 -5.44 -16.82 -16.91
C TRP A 414 -4.34 -15.75 -16.98
N VAL A 415 -3.08 -16.12 -16.66
CA VAL A 415 -1.93 -15.20 -16.80
C VAL A 415 -1.72 -14.82 -18.26
N GLU A 416 -1.82 -15.77 -19.18
CA GLU A 416 -1.66 -15.53 -20.62
C GLU A 416 -2.75 -14.58 -21.16
N ALA A 417 -4.01 -14.79 -20.78
CA ALA A 417 -5.12 -13.88 -21.12
C ALA A 417 -4.89 -12.47 -20.57
N LYS A 418 -4.42 -12.32 -19.32
CA LYS A 418 -4.07 -11.00 -18.74
C LYS A 418 -2.92 -10.33 -19.49
N ARG A 419 -1.88 -11.07 -19.88
CA ARG A 419 -0.76 -10.54 -20.69
C ARG A 419 -1.24 -10.10 -22.08
N ALA A 420 -2.18 -10.83 -22.68
CA ALA A 420 -2.83 -10.49 -23.94
C ALA A 420 -3.86 -9.35 -23.83
N LYS A 421 -4.12 -8.84 -22.61
CA LYS A 421 -5.18 -7.86 -22.30
C LYS A 421 -6.59 -8.34 -22.68
N ASP A 422 -6.81 -9.66 -22.75
CA ASP A 422 -8.13 -10.27 -22.89
C ASP A 422 -8.76 -10.48 -21.51
N PHE A 423 -9.31 -9.39 -20.96
CA PHE A 423 -9.86 -9.39 -19.60
C PHE A 423 -11.14 -10.21 -19.48
N VAL A 424 -11.92 -10.35 -20.56
CA VAL A 424 -13.16 -11.14 -20.55
C VAL A 424 -12.83 -12.62 -20.36
N THR A 425 -11.92 -13.16 -21.17
CA THR A 425 -11.44 -14.55 -21.02
C THR A 425 -10.78 -14.76 -19.65
N ALA A 426 -10.00 -13.78 -19.17
CA ALA A 426 -9.39 -13.86 -17.84
C ALA A 426 -10.45 -13.92 -16.72
N ASP A 427 -11.52 -13.13 -16.79
CA ASP A 427 -12.57 -13.12 -15.77
C ASP A 427 -13.41 -14.41 -15.76
N GLU A 428 -13.65 -15.01 -16.92
CA GLU A 428 -14.29 -16.32 -17.02
C GLU A 428 -13.44 -17.42 -16.35
N ILE A 429 -12.12 -17.43 -16.61
CA ILE A 429 -11.20 -18.39 -15.99
C ILE A 429 -11.12 -18.14 -14.48
N ARG A 430 -11.05 -16.88 -14.03
CA ARG A 430 -11.06 -16.51 -12.61
C ARG A 430 -12.32 -17.02 -11.91
N SER A 431 -13.48 -16.88 -12.54
CA SER A 431 -14.77 -17.34 -12.00
C SER A 431 -14.82 -18.86 -11.88
N ARG A 432 -14.28 -19.58 -12.87
CA ARG A 432 -14.15 -21.04 -12.84
C ARG A 432 -13.22 -21.53 -11.72
N LEU A 433 -12.06 -20.89 -11.53
CA LEU A 433 -11.11 -21.21 -10.47
C LEU A 433 -11.70 -20.96 -9.08
N ARG A 434 -12.39 -19.83 -8.88
CA ARG A 434 -13.11 -19.52 -7.62
C ARG A 434 -14.19 -20.55 -7.30
N LYS A 435 -14.90 -21.06 -8.31
CA LYS A 435 -15.89 -22.13 -8.14
C LYS A 435 -15.28 -23.44 -7.63
N ILE A 436 -13.99 -23.69 -7.88
CA ILE A 436 -13.23 -24.85 -7.39
C ILE A 436 -12.52 -24.52 -6.04
N GLY A 437 -12.70 -23.30 -5.52
CA GLY A 437 -12.10 -22.85 -4.26
C GLY A 437 -10.64 -22.37 -4.39
N VAL A 438 -10.18 -22.07 -5.61
CA VAL A 438 -8.83 -21.57 -5.86
C VAL A 438 -8.90 -20.09 -6.19
N GLU A 439 -8.25 -19.25 -5.38
CA GLU A 439 -8.14 -17.81 -5.65
C GLU A 439 -6.92 -17.52 -6.55
N PRO A 440 -7.11 -17.10 -7.81
CA PRO A 440 -6.01 -16.97 -8.77
C PRO A 440 -4.97 -15.93 -8.37
N ASP A 441 -5.43 -14.81 -7.80
CA ASP A 441 -4.57 -13.70 -7.39
C ASP A 441 -3.68 -14.10 -6.19
N THR A 442 -4.06 -15.10 -5.39
CA THR A 442 -3.21 -15.67 -4.32
C THR A 442 -2.22 -16.71 -4.85
N ALA A 443 -2.66 -17.55 -5.79
CA ALA A 443 -1.83 -18.60 -6.37
C ALA A 443 -0.75 -18.08 -7.35
N ARG A 444 -1.03 -16.93 -7.96
CA ARG A 444 -0.15 -16.20 -8.89
C ARG A 444 -0.19 -14.71 -8.53
N PRO A 445 0.42 -14.31 -7.40
CA PRO A 445 0.45 -12.90 -7.00
C PRO A 445 1.03 -12.07 -8.13
N ALA A 446 0.37 -10.95 -8.42
CA ALA A 446 0.88 -10.00 -9.41
C ALA A 446 2.30 -9.64 -8.99
N HIS A 447 3.28 -9.97 -9.83
CA HIS A 447 4.66 -9.54 -9.58
C HIS A 447 4.61 -8.01 -9.43
N PRO A 448 5.18 -7.44 -8.35
CA PRO A 448 5.19 -6.00 -8.16
C PRO A 448 5.80 -5.39 -9.41
N ALA A 449 5.10 -4.42 -9.99
CA ALA A 449 5.43 -3.80 -11.28
C ALA A 449 6.77 -3.03 -11.29
N GLY A 450 7.63 -3.20 -10.28
CA GLY A 450 8.93 -2.55 -10.12
C GLY A 450 10.15 -3.47 -10.16
N ALA A 451 10.02 -4.78 -10.40
CA ALA A 451 11.17 -5.71 -10.44
C ALA A 451 11.72 -5.99 -11.86
N ALA A 452 11.53 -5.05 -12.80
CA ALA A 452 12.12 -5.13 -14.13
C ALA A 452 13.40 -4.29 -14.17
N GLY A 453 14.57 -4.90 -13.98
CA GLY A 453 15.81 -4.15 -14.12
C GLY A 453 17.15 -4.76 -13.70
N VAL A 454 17.32 -6.07 -13.58
CA VAL A 454 18.68 -6.66 -13.53
C VAL A 454 18.68 -7.97 -14.31
N GLY A 455 19.17 -7.93 -15.56
CA GLY A 455 19.32 -9.16 -16.35
C GLY A 455 19.59 -8.95 -17.84
N GLY A 456 20.84 -8.63 -18.17
CA GLY A 456 21.59 -9.13 -19.33
C GLY A 456 20.95 -9.11 -20.73
N TYR A 457 21.28 -8.10 -21.53
CA TYR A 457 21.16 -8.20 -22.99
C TYR A 457 22.44 -8.79 -23.59
N GLY A 458 22.35 -10.04 -24.03
CA GLY A 458 23.19 -10.59 -25.07
C GLY A 458 22.74 -10.02 -26.42
N ALA A 459 23.69 -9.44 -27.15
CA ALA A 459 23.49 -8.85 -28.46
C ALA A 459 23.15 -9.89 -29.53
N VAL A 460 22.07 -9.67 -30.27
CA VAL A 460 21.91 -10.14 -31.65
C VAL A 460 21.47 -8.96 -32.51
N ALA A 461 22.33 -8.64 -33.48
CA ALA A 461 22.16 -7.54 -34.42
C ALA A 461 21.05 -7.85 -35.43
N ALA A 462 20.13 -6.89 -35.62
CA ALA A 462 19.24 -6.84 -36.77
C ALA A 462 19.32 -5.45 -37.38
N VAL A 463 19.88 -5.41 -38.60
CA VAL A 463 19.98 -4.27 -39.50
C VAL A 463 18.59 -3.96 -40.04
N GLY A 464 18.14 -2.72 -39.90
CA GLY A 464 16.86 -2.24 -40.43
C GLY A 464 16.95 -0.76 -40.78
N THR A 465 17.17 -0.49 -42.07
CA THR A 465 17.14 0.80 -42.74
C THR A 465 15.73 1.42 -42.63
N VAL A 466 15.63 2.70 -42.24
CA VAL A 466 14.37 3.46 -42.33
C VAL A 466 14.62 4.82 -42.97
N GLU A 467 13.89 5.03 -44.06
CA GLU A 467 13.83 6.19 -44.95
C GLU A 467 12.91 7.28 -44.36
N PRO A 468 13.20 8.60 -44.50
CA PRO A 468 12.41 9.64 -43.84
C PRO A 468 11.15 10.04 -44.63
N MET A 469 9.98 9.94 -43.98
CA MET A 469 8.69 10.41 -44.51
C MET A 469 8.55 11.94 -44.48
N ALA A 470 8.10 12.47 -45.61
CA ALA A 470 7.92 13.88 -45.90
C ALA A 470 6.75 14.55 -45.14
N LYS A 471 6.99 15.82 -44.77
CA LYS A 471 6.05 16.80 -44.23
C LYS A 471 4.84 16.99 -45.16
N ARG A 472 3.61 16.86 -44.63
CA ARG A 472 2.40 17.42 -45.25
C ARG A 472 2.02 18.71 -44.53
N GLN A 473 2.20 19.83 -45.24
CA GLN A 473 1.62 21.13 -44.92
C GLN A 473 0.09 21.06 -45.02
N ARG A 474 -0.60 21.49 -43.97
CA ARG A 474 -2.02 21.86 -44.01
C ARG A 474 -2.07 23.38 -44.14
N LEU A 475 -2.57 23.87 -45.27
CA LEU A 475 -2.87 25.29 -45.49
C LEU A 475 -4.29 25.59 -45.00
N ASP A 476 -4.39 26.74 -44.36
CA ASP A 476 -5.56 27.42 -43.82
C ASP A 476 -6.68 27.64 -44.83
N ALA A 477 -7.92 27.56 -44.34
CA ALA A 477 -9.10 28.16 -44.94
C ALA A 477 -9.93 28.82 -43.84
N SER A 478 -9.58 30.07 -43.49
CA SER A 478 -10.44 30.94 -42.67
C SER A 478 -11.24 31.86 -43.60
N GLN A 479 -12.56 31.78 -43.47
CA GLN A 479 -13.51 32.57 -44.22
C GLN A 479 -13.56 34.01 -43.69
N GLY A 480 -13.52 34.96 -44.63
CA GLY A 480 -13.84 36.37 -44.37
C GLY A 480 -15.34 36.59 -44.43
N THR A 481 -15.90 37.12 -43.35
CA THR A 481 -17.27 37.62 -43.27
C THR A 481 -17.29 39.10 -43.63
N VAL A 482 -17.85 39.45 -44.78
CA VAL A 482 -18.08 40.84 -45.21
C VAL A 482 -19.42 41.31 -44.63
N TYR A 483 -19.37 42.37 -43.81
CA TYR A 483 -20.53 43.21 -43.49
C TYR A 483 -20.72 44.21 -44.63
N LEU A 484 -21.93 44.29 -45.19
CA LEU A 484 -22.39 45.41 -46.00
C LEU A 484 -23.67 45.99 -45.40
N LYS A 485 -23.68 47.33 -45.41
CA LYS A 485 -24.75 48.26 -45.06
C LYS A 485 -25.46 48.70 -46.34
#